data_AF-A0A0G0U3J8-F1
#
_entry.id   AF-A0A0G0U3J8-F1
#
_cell.length_a   1.000
_cell.length_b   1.000
_cell.length_c   1.000
_cell.angle_alpha   90.00
_cell.angle_beta   90.00
_cell.angle_gamma   90.00
#
_symmetry.space_group_name_H-M   'P 1'
#
loop_
_entity.id
_entity.type
_entity.pdbx_description
1 polymer ?
#
loop_
_entity_poly.entity_id
_entity_poly.type
_entity_poly.pdbx_seq_one_letter_code
_entity_poly.pdbx_strand_id
1 'polypeptide(L)'
;MNKAIKKKLLIISIILGLGLFVGYIYKYQQLINEGSYLADEHCIKINPLIIDRKNKYLDQYNLILKAGSDTATAEEYHAALDKYMQASDVYQKEEKLWLDKQRIYLDSKAFNLLIHSYIKEAGQYQYEMYKADYESSVFLSTEYKEKDPDEQRELSNRVMEAVARSKEAEDKYDSVWEREKGRSDWIYSFVQVPSSKCSEENYDFPALPELFAPPIPVSNDETKV
;
A
#
# COMPACT_ATOMS: atom_id res chain seq x y z
N MET A 1 2.06 36.59 -47.74
CA MET A 1 1.05 35.59 -47.33
C MET A 1 -0.32 36.25 -47.17
N ASN A 2 -1.35 35.78 -47.89
CA ASN A 2 -2.70 36.36 -47.93
C ASN A 2 -3.35 36.38 -46.52
N LYS A 3 -4.04 37.47 -46.17
CA LYS A 3 -4.77 37.66 -44.90
C LYS A 3 -5.79 36.53 -44.65
N ALA A 4 -6.43 36.01 -45.71
CA ALA A 4 -7.35 34.88 -45.61
C ALA A 4 -6.63 33.56 -45.24
N ILE A 5 -5.42 33.34 -45.77
CA ILE A 5 -4.60 32.16 -45.44
C ILE A 5 -4.15 32.23 -43.98
N LYS A 6 -3.70 33.40 -43.50
CA LYS A 6 -3.36 33.62 -42.09
C LYS A 6 -4.53 33.29 -41.15
N LYS A 7 -5.74 33.75 -41.47
CA LYS A 7 -6.95 33.48 -40.67
C LYS A 7 -7.30 31.99 -40.65
N LYS A 8 -7.22 31.30 -41.78
CA LYS A 8 -7.47 29.85 -41.86
C LYS A 8 -6.46 29.05 -41.03
N LEU A 9 -5.17 29.37 -41.16
CA LEU A 9 -4.12 28.73 -40.36
C LEU A 9 -4.33 28.94 -38.87
N LEU A 10 -4.65 30.17 -38.44
CA LEU A 10 -4.95 30.46 -37.04
C LEU A 10 -6.13 29.63 -36.51
N ILE A 11 -7.23 29.53 -37.28
CA ILE A 11 -8.40 28.72 -36.89
C ILE A 11 -8.01 27.24 -36.76
N ILE A 12 -7.24 26.70 -37.71
CA ILE A 12 -6.77 25.30 -37.67
C ILE A 12 -5.89 25.08 -36.43
N SER A 13 -4.98 26.00 -36.11
CA SER A 13 -4.14 25.92 -34.92
C SER A 13 -4.96 25.94 -33.63
N ILE A 14 -5.99 26.77 -33.54
CA ILE A 14 -6.90 26.82 -32.39
C ILE A 14 -7.66 25.50 -32.24
N ILE A 15 -8.24 24.98 -33.33
CA ILE A 15 -8.97 23.70 -33.32
C ILE A 15 -8.04 22.56 -32.90
N LEU A 16 -6.81 22.52 -33.43
CA LEU A 16 -5.83 21.50 -33.07
C LEU A 16 -5.44 21.60 -31.59
N GLY A 17 -5.19 22.83 -31.09
CA GLY A 17 -4.86 23.07 -29.68
C GLY A 17 -5.99 22.62 -28.73
N LEU A 18 -7.24 22.95 -29.05
CA LEU A 18 -8.41 22.51 -28.28
C LEU A 18 -8.58 20.98 -28.34
N GLY A 19 -8.37 20.37 -29.52
CA GLY A 19 -8.44 18.91 -29.66
C GLY A 19 -7.40 18.19 -28.82
N LEU A 20 -6.15 18.69 -28.81
CA LEU A 20 -5.09 18.15 -27.96
C LEU A 20 -5.39 18.32 -26.47
N PHE A 21 -5.92 19.49 -26.08
CA PHE A 21 -6.32 19.75 -24.70
C PHE A 21 -7.43 18.80 -24.23
N VAL A 22 -8.51 18.64 -25.00
CA VAL A 22 -9.59 17.71 -24.68
C VAL A 22 -9.08 16.27 -24.62
N GLY A 23 -8.22 15.87 -25.56
CA GLY A 23 -7.58 14.55 -25.56
C GLY A 23 -6.71 14.32 -24.32
N TYR A 24 -5.97 15.34 -23.88
CA TYR A 24 -5.17 15.32 -22.65
C TYR A 24 -6.06 15.13 -21.42
N ILE A 25 -7.10 15.96 -21.25
CA ILE A 25 -8.03 15.85 -20.11
C ILE A 25 -8.73 14.49 -20.09
N TYR A 26 -9.19 13.99 -21.25
CA TYR A 26 -9.81 12.67 -21.35
C TYR A 26 -8.87 11.56 -20.89
N LYS A 27 -7.60 11.59 -21.34
CA LYS A 27 -6.60 10.60 -20.92
C LYS A 27 -6.19 10.73 -19.47
N TYR A 28 -6.09 11.95 -18.96
CA TYR A 28 -5.84 12.18 -17.53
C TYR A 28 -6.98 11.61 -16.68
N GLN A 29 -8.24 11.89 -17.03
CA GLN A 29 -9.41 11.34 -16.34
C GLN A 29 -9.45 9.80 -16.40
N GLN A 30 -9.11 9.22 -17.56
CA GLN A 30 -9.00 7.76 -17.69
C GLN A 30 -7.99 7.18 -16.68
N LEU A 31 -6.81 7.80 -16.56
CA LEU A 31 -5.78 7.37 -15.61
C LEU A 31 -6.21 7.51 -14.15
N ILE A 32 -6.94 8.58 -13.79
CA ILE A 32 -7.54 8.71 -12.45
C ILE A 32 -8.51 7.57 -12.18
N ASN A 33 -9.39 7.26 -13.14
CA ASN A 33 -10.39 6.20 -12.97
C ASN A 33 -9.73 4.83 -12.82
N GLU A 34 -8.69 4.55 -13.61
CA GLU A 34 -7.90 3.30 -13.50
C GLU A 34 -7.19 3.21 -12.14
N GLY A 35 -6.55 4.29 -11.68
CA GLY A 35 -5.91 4.34 -10.36
C GLY A 35 -6.92 4.17 -9.22
N SER A 36 -8.08 4.82 -9.30
CA SER A 36 -9.18 4.68 -8.34
C SER A 36 -9.74 3.25 -8.31
N TYR A 37 -9.85 2.60 -9.48
CA TYR A 37 -10.28 1.21 -9.54
C TYR A 37 -9.27 0.27 -8.87
N LEU A 38 -7.98 0.49 -9.07
CA LEU A 38 -6.93 -0.29 -8.39
C LEU A 38 -6.96 -0.09 -6.88
N ALA A 39 -7.15 1.15 -6.41
CA ALA A 39 -7.29 1.44 -4.98
C ALA A 39 -8.53 0.79 -4.37
N ASP A 40 -9.69 0.88 -5.04
CA ASP A 40 -10.92 0.21 -4.61
C ASP A 40 -10.77 -1.31 -4.64
N GLU A 41 -10.07 -1.88 -5.63
CA GLU A 41 -9.80 -3.32 -5.69
C GLU A 41 -8.96 -3.79 -4.50
N HIS A 42 -7.90 -3.06 -4.15
CA HIS A 42 -7.08 -3.36 -2.97
C HIS A 42 -7.92 -3.30 -1.70
N CYS A 43 -8.65 -2.20 -1.51
CA CYS A 43 -9.51 -2.07 -0.34
C CYS A 43 -10.53 -3.21 -0.25
N ILE A 44 -11.29 -3.48 -1.31
CA ILE A 44 -12.45 -4.37 -1.22
C ILE A 44 -12.03 -5.83 -1.13
N LYS A 45 -10.91 -6.21 -1.76
CA LYS A 45 -10.50 -7.61 -1.84
C LYS A 45 -9.36 -7.95 -0.89
N ILE A 46 -8.41 -7.04 -0.70
CA ILE A 46 -7.16 -7.34 0.02
C ILE A 46 -7.24 -6.86 1.47
N ASN A 47 -7.75 -5.66 1.76
CA ASN A 47 -7.82 -5.19 3.15
C ASN A 47 -8.57 -6.17 4.08
N PRO A 48 -9.71 -6.77 3.71
CA PRO A 48 -10.33 -7.82 4.51
C PRO A 48 -9.41 -9.00 4.82
N LEU A 49 -8.56 -9.40 3.87
CA LEU A 49 -7.58 -10.48 4.06
C LEU A 49 -6.45 -10.06 4.99
N ILE A 50 -6.01 -8.80 4.91
CA ILE A 50 -5.03 -8.24 5.84
C ILE A 50 -5.62 -8.21 7.26
N ILE A 51 -6.85 -7.73 7.41
CA ILE A 51 -7.58 -7.69 8.69
C ILE A 51 -7.72 -9.10 9.27
N ASP A 52 -8.17 -10.05 8.47
CA ASP A 52 -8.33 -11.46 8.85
C ASP A 52 -6.99 -12.09 9.29
N ARG A 53 -5.91 -11.86 8.51
CA ARG A 53 -4.55 -12.30 8.86
C ARG A 53 -4.08 -11.69 10.17
N LYS A 54 -4.27 -10.39 10.38
CA LYS A 54 -3.87 -9.70 11.62
C LYS A 54 -4.67 -10.18 12.84
N ASN A 55 -5.98 -10.42 12.70
CA ASN A 55 -6.79 -10.99 13.78
C ASN A 55 -6.31 -12.39 14.19
N LYS A 56 -5.99 -13.26 13.23
CA LYS A 56 -5.41 -14.58 13.52
C LYS A 56 -4.05 -14.51 14.19
N TYR A 57 -3.23 -13.52 13.82
CA TYR A 57 -1.98 -13.25 14.52
C TYR A 57 -2.23 -12.81 15.97
N LEU A 58 -3.22 -11.94 16.22
CA LEU A 58 -3.59 -11.53 17.57
C LEU A 58 -4.08 -12.73 18.40
N ASP A 59 -4.84 -13.64 17.82
CA ASP A 59 -5.25 -14.90 18.48
C ASP A 59 -4.03 -15.72 18.90
N GLN A 60 -3.05 -15.88 18.00
CA GLN A 60 -1.79 -16.56 18.29
C GLN A 60 -0.99 -15.85 19.40
N TYR A 61 -0.87 -14.52 19.32
CA TYR A 61 -0.17 -13.71 20.32
C TYR A 61 -0.82 -13.82 21.70
N ASN A 62 -2.15 -13.79 21.77
CA ASN A 62 -2.89 -13.96 23.02
C ASN A 62 -2.67 -15.34 23.64
N LEU A 63 -2.46 -16.39 22.85
CA LEU A 63 -2.08 -17.71 23.36
C LEU A 63 -0.67 -17.72 23.96
N ILE A 64 0.29 -17.00 23.36
CA ILE A 64 1.64 -16.86 23.94
C ILE A 64 1.58 -16.17 25.30
N LEU A 65 0.79 -15.11 25.43
CA LEU A 65 0.59 -14.42 26.71
C LEU A 65 -0.04 -15.34 27.77
N LYS A 66 -1.00 -16.19 27.38
CA LYS A 66 -1.64 -17.19 28.25
C LYS A 66 -0.76 -18.41 28.58
N ALA A 67 0.18 -18.75 27.69
CA ALA A 67 1.18 -19.78 27.94
C ALA A 67 2.13 -19.35 29.06
N GLY A 68 2.48 -18.06 29.12
CA GLY A 68 3.20 -17.47 30.25
C GLY A 68 2.44 -17.52 31.59
N SER A 69 1.16 -17.90 31.57
CA SER A 69 0.31 -18.09 32.76
C SER A 69 -0.19 -19.54 32.92
N ASP A 70 0.50 -20.53 32.35
CA ASP A 70 0.25 -21.99 32.47
C ASP A 70 -1.14 -22.49 31.97
N THR A 71 -1.79 -21.76 31.06
CA THR A 71 -3.16 -22.11 30.59
C THR A 71 -3.29 -22.45 29.10
N ALA A 72 -2.26 -22.24 28.29
CA ALA A 72 -2.27 -22.58 26.87
C ALA A 72 -1.38 -23.79 26.59
N THR A 73 -1.85 -24.69 25.74
CA THR A 73 -1.12 -25.88 25.30
C THR A 73 -0.31 -25.60 24.02
N ALA A 74 0.75 -26.38 23.79
CA ALA A 74 1.51 -26.32 22.53
C ALA A 74 0.63 -26.63 21.30
N GLU A 75 -0.34 -27.54 21.46
CA GLU A 75 -1.29 -27.90 20.40
C GLU A 75 -2.16 -26.70 19.99
N GLU A 76 -2.68 -25.93 20.96
CA GLU A 76 -3.46 -24.71 20.68
C GLU A 76 -2.63 -23.65 19.96
N TYR A 77 -1.36 -23.47 20.35
CA TYR A 77 -0.45 -22.55 19.67
C TYR A 77 -0.21 -22.96 18.22
N HIS A 78 0.12 -24.23 17.97
CA HIS A 78 0.34 -24.72 16.61
C HIS A 78 -0.90 -24.61 15.74
N ALA A 79 -2.08 -24.91 16.28
CA ALA A 79 -3.35 -24.76 15.56
C ALA A 79 -3.64 -23.27 15.21
N ALA A 80 -3.29 -22.32 16.08
CA ALA A 80 -3.43 -20.90 15.78
C ALA A 80 -2.43 -20.42 14.73
N LEU A 81 -1.18 -20.88 14.81
CA LEU A 81 -0.14 -20.61 13.82
C LEU A 81 -0.52 -21.16 12.44
N ASP A 82 -1.05 -22.39 12.35
CA ASP A 82 -1.52 -22.96 11.09
C ASP A 82 -2.64 -22.12 10.47
N LYS A 83 -3.59 -21.62 11.27
CA LYS A 83 -4.65 -20.72 10.77
C LYS A 83 -4.07 -19.41 10.23
N TYR A 84 -3.11 -18.82 10.95
CA TYR A 84 -2.42 -17.61 10.51
C TYR A 84 -1.71 -17.83 9.17
N MET A 85 -1.01 -18.96 9.01
CA MET A 85 -0.30 -19.30 7.78
C MET A 85 -1.27 -19.54 6.61
N GLN A 86 -2.39 -20.21 6.85
CA GLN A 86 -3.43 -20.39 5.82
C GLN A 86 -4.02 -19.07 5.35
N ALA A 87 -4.30 -18.13 6.26
CA ALA A 87 -4.77 -16.79 5.87
C ALA A 87 -3.68 -16.00 5.12
N SER A 88 -2.42 -16.16 5.51
CA SER A 88 -1.27 -15.55 4.84
C SER A 88 -1.13 -16.04 3.40
N ASP A 89 -1.30 -17.34 3.15
CA ASP A 89 -1.24 -17.92 1.79
C ASP A 89 -2.34 -17.32 0.88
N VAL A 90 -3.56 -17.12 1.40
CA VAL A 90 -4.67 -16.50 0.65
C VAL A 90 -4.37 -15.03 0.35
N TYR A 91 -3.92 -14.26 1.35
CA TYR A 91 -3.49 -12.88 1.18
C TYR A 91 -2.38 -12.76 0.13
N GLN A 92 -1.32 -13.56 0.24
CA GLN A 92 -0.15 -13.52 -0.66
C GLN A 92 -0.57 -13.68 -2.13
N LYS A 93 -1.49 -14.61 -2.40
CA LYS A 93 -1.98 -14.84 -3.76
C LYS A 93 -2.68 -13.61 -4.34
N GLU A 94 -3.62 -13.03 -3.60
CA GLU A 94 -4.41 -11.90 -4.08
C GLU A 94 -3.59 -10.60 -4.14
N GLU A 95 -2.73 -10.36 -3.15
CA GLU A 95 -1.79 -9.23 -3.12
C GLU A 95 -0.85 -9.27 -4.32
N LYS A 96 -0.28 -10.45 -4.64
CA LYS A 96 0.59 -10.59 -5.81
C LYS A 96 -0.10 -10.22 -7.12
N LEU A 97 -1.35 -10.66 -7.30
CA LEU A 97 -2.15 -10.32 -8.49
C LEU A 97 -2.42 -8.83 -8.59
N TRP A 98 -2.67 -8.17 -7.46
CA TRP A 98 -2.88 -6.73 -7.42
C TRP A 98 -1.58 -5.95 -7.66
N LEU A 99 -0.47 -6.34 -7.04
CA LEU A 99 0.84 -5.74 -7.26
C LEU A 99 1.24 -5.78 -8.74
N ASP A 100 0.96 -6.89 -9.44
CA ASP A 100 1.22 -6.99 -10.88
C ASP A 100 0.42 -5.95 -11.69
N LYS A 101 -0.86 -5.75 -11.35
CA LYS A 101 -1.70 -4.72 -11.99
C LYS A 101 -1.20 -3.31 -11.68
N GLN A 102 -0.87 -3.05 -10.42
CA GLN A 102 -0.36 -1.74 -9.99
C GLN A 102 0.96 -1.42 -10.69
N ARG A 103 1.87 -2.40 -10.80
CA ARG A 103 3.13 -2.24 -11.55
C ARG A 103 2.88 -1.89 -13.01
N ILE A 104 1.99 -2.62 -13.69
CA ILE A 104 1.61 -2.32 -15.08
C ILE A 104 1.08 -0.89 -15.23
N TYR A 105 0.23 -0.45 -14.31
CA TYR A 105 -0.31 0.91 -14.30
C TYR A 105 0.79 1.98 -14.14
N LEU A 106 1.65 1.81 -13.14
CA LEU A 106 2.76 2.73 -12.83
C LEU A 106 3.81 2.79 -13.94
N ASP A 107 4.07 1.66 -14.61
CA ASP A 107 5.03 1.56 -15.71
C ASP A 107 4.43 2.03 -17.05
N SER A 108 3.12 2.30 -17.09
CA SER A 108 2.47 2.72 -18.33
C SER A 108 3.03 4.05 -18.82
N LYS A 109 3.23 4.16 -20.13
CA LYS A 109 3.72 5.39 -20.77
C LYS A 109 2.78 6.57 -20.51
N ALA A 110 1.48 6.33 -20.47
CA ALA A 110 0.48 7.35 -20.23
C ALA A 110 0.58 7.90 -18.80
N PHE A 111 0.70 7.03 -17.78
CA PHE A 111 0.92 7.46 -16.40
C PHE A 111 2.19 8.31 -16.30
N ASN A 112 3.30 7.81 -16.83
CA ASN A 112 4.59 8.50 -16.74
C ASN A 112 4.63 9.86 -17.44
N LEU A 113 3.93 10.02 -18.57
CA LEU A 113 3.89 11.27 -19.33
C LEU A 113 2.88 12.28 -18.80
N LEU A 114 1.72 11.82 -18.33
CA LEU A 114 0.57 12.71 -18.10
C LEU A 114 0.35 13.04 -16.63
N ILE A 115 0.70 12.13 -15.71
CA ILE A 115 0.45 12.29 -14.28
C ILE A 115 1.56 13.11 -13.62
N HIS A 116 1.15 13.97 -12.68
CA HIS A 116 2.05 14.82 -11.92
C HIS A 116 3.12 14.03 -11.16
N SER A 117 4.31 14.61 -11.06
CA SER A 117 5.48 13.95 -10.47
C SER A 117 5.23 13.42 -9.06
N TYR A 118 4.54 14.18 -8.21
CA TYR A 118 4.29 13.77 -6.83
C TYR A 118 3.29 12.60 -6.75
N ILE A 119 2.29 12.53 -7.65
CA ILE A 119 1.38 11.37 -7.71
C ILE A 119 2.14 10.13 -8.19
N LYS A 120 3.08 10.30 -9.14
CA LYS A 120 3.97 9.21 -9.56
C LYS A 120 4.85 8.73 -8.41
N GLU A 121 5.43 9.67 -7.65
CA GLU A 121 6.25 9.40 -6.47
C GLU A 121 5.46 8.66 -5.39
N ALA A 122 4.28 9.18 -5.00
CA ALA A 122 3.39 8.51 -4.05
C ALA A 122 2.98 7.11 -4.56
N GLY A 123 2.66 6.97 -5.84
CA GLY A 123 2.34 5.66 -6.43
C GLY A 123 3.48 4.66 -6.32
N GLN A 124 4.74 5.08 -6.51
CA GLN A 124 5.91 4.21 -6.33
C GLN A 124 6.10 3.81 -4.86
N TYR A 125 6.03 4.77 -3.93
CA TYR A 125 6.15 4.45 -2.49
C TYR A 125 5.04 3.54 -2.00
N GLN A 126 3.80 3.75 -2.44
CA GLN A 126 2.70 2.85 -2.15
C GLN A 126 2.97 1.42 -2.66
N TYR A 127 3.45 1.29 -3.90
CA TYR A 127 3.82 -0.01 -4.45
C TYR A 127 4.96 -0.67 -3.65
N GLU A 128 6.00 0.09 -3.29
CA GLU A 128 7.14 -0.42 -2.51
C GLU A 128 6.70 -0.90 -1.13
N MET A 129 5.83 -0.15 -0.45
CA MET A 129 5.23 -0.51 0.83
C MET A 129 4.51 -1.86 0.74
N TYR A 130 3.54 -2.00 -0.17
CA TYR A 130 2.77 -3.24 -0.32
C TYR A 130 3.62 -4.42 -0.82
N LYS A 131 4.58 -4.17 -1.72
CA LYS A 131 5.52 -5.21 -2.17
C LYS A 131 6.39 -5.73 -1.01
N ALA A 132 6.84 -4.84 -0.14
CA ALA A 132 7.65 -5.23 1.01
C ALA A 132 6.82 -6.00 2.06
N ASP A 133 5.56 -5.62 2.31
CA ASP A 133 4.64 -6.41 3.16
C ASP A 133 4.32 -7.79 2.56
N TYR A 134 4.15 -7.87 1.24
CA TYR A 134 4.03 -9.14 0.54
C TYR A 134 5.27 -10.01 0.72
N GLU A 135 6.46 -9.45 0.50
CA GLU A 135 7.74 -10.16 0.64
C GLU A 135 7.95 -10.68 2.07
N SER A 136 7.65 -9.86 3.09
CA SER A 136 7.75 -10.29 4.50
C SER A 136 6.83 -11.47 4.80
N SER A 137 5.60 -11.43 4.30
CA SER A 137 4.62 -12.52 4.41
C SER A 137 5.14 -13.81 3.77
N VAL A 138 5.70 -13.72 2.56
CA VAL A 138 6.27 -14.88 1.86
C VAL A 138 7.45 -15.46 2.65
N PHE A 139 8.38 -14.63 3.10
CA PHE A 139 9.55 -15.10 3.86
C PHE A 139 9.12 -15.77 5.17
N LEU A 140 8.14 -15.22 5.87
CA LEU A 140 7.60 -15.81 7.10
C LEU A 140 6.93 -17.17 6.85
N SER A 141 6.14 -17.30 5.77
CA SER A 141 5.54 -18.58 5.38
C SER A 141 6.57 -19.61 4.91
N THR A 142 7.68 -19.17 4.32
CA THR A 142 8.81 -20.04 3.98
C THR A 142 9.56 -20.48 5.23
N GLU A 143 9.87 -19.55 6.15
CA GLU A 143 10.53 -19.82 7.42
C GLU A 143 9.78 -20.90 8.22
N TYR A 144 8.44 -20.80 8.27
CA TYR A 144 7.59 -21.78 8.95
C TYR A 144 7.73 -23.22 8.42
N LYS A 145 8.00 -23.36 7.12
CA LYS A 145 8.12 -24.67 6.45
C LYS A 145 9.56 -25.18 6.45
N GLU A 146 10.52 -24.31 6.71
CA GLU A 146 11.94 -24.63 6.73
C GLU A 146 12.31 -25.41 8.00
N LYS A 147 13.26 -26.34 7.87
CA LYS A 147 13.76 -27.18 8.96
C LYS A 147 15.21 -26.88 9.30
N ASP A 148 15.98 -26.32 8.37
CA ASP A 148 17.35 -25.93 8.61
C ASP A 148 17.41 -24.64 9.48
N PRO A 149 18.04 -24.68 10.66
CA PRO A 149 18.08 -23.52 11.56
C PRO A 149 18.84 -22.31 11.01
N ASP A 150 19.85 -22.52 10.16
CA ASP A 150 20.62 -21.42 9.59
C ASP A 150 19.78 -20.72 8.48
N GLU A 151 19.07 -21.49 7.66
CA GLU A 151 18.11 -20.96 6.68
C GLU A 151 16.92 -20.26 7.35
N GLN A 152 16.38 -20.81 8.44
CA GLN A 152 15.35 -20.14 9.25
C GLN A 152 15.82 -18.77 9.74
N ARG A 153 17.05 -18.69 10.27
CA ARG A 153 17.63 -17.42 10.74
C ARG A 153 17.78 -16.42 9.59
N GLU A 154 18.23 -16.86 8.41
CA GLU A 154 18.32 -15.98 7.23
C GLU A 154 16.94 -15.44 6.83
N LEU A 155 15.93 -16.31 6.76
CA LEU A 155 14.56 -15.91 6.43
C LEU A 155 14.00 -14.93 7.45
N SER A 156 14.24 -15.16 8.75
CA SER A 156 13.84 -14.25 9.82
C SER A 156 14.45 -12.85 9.66
N ASN A 157 15.75 -12.76 9.32
CA ASN A 157 16.40 -11.48 9.02
C ASN A 157 15.74 -10.79 7.82
N ARG A 158 15.41 -11.55 6.77
CA ARG A 158 14.74 -11.03 5.57
C ARG A 158 13.31 -10.55 5.84
N VAL A 159 12.59 -11.21 6.75
CA VAL A 159 11.28 -10.73 7.25
C VAL A 159 11.46 -9.34 7.87
N MET A 160 12.42 -9.19 8.79
CA MET A 160 12.68 -7.91 9.47
C MET A 160 13.11 -6.81 8.49
N GLU A 161 13.98 -7.11 7.54
CA GLU A 161 14.38 -6.17 6.49
C GLU A 161 13.20 -5.74 5.60
N ALA A 162 12.32 -6.68 5.23
CA ALA A 162 11.13 -6.37 4.44
C ALA A 162 10.12 -5.51 5.23
N VAL A 163 9.90 -5.80 6.52
CA VAL A 163 9.07 -4.97 7.40
C VAL A 163 9.65 -3.54 7.51
N ALA A 164 10.95 -3.41 7.72
CA ALA A 164 11.61 -2.11 7.80
C ALA A 164 11.46 -1.31 6.49
N ARG A 165 11.66 -1.95 5.33
CA ARG A 165 11.44 -1.33 4.02
C ARG A 165 9.98 -0.91 3.80
N SER A 166 9.04 -1.74 4.23
CA SER A 166 7.61 -1.42 4.14
C SER A 166 7.31 -0.14 4.93
N LYS A 167 7.80 -0.06 6.16
CA LYS A 167 7.62 1.12 7.02
C LYS A 167 8.29 2.37 6.46
N GLU A 168 9.51 2.25 5.96
CA GLU A 168 10.22 3.37 5.31
C GLU A 168 9.45 3.89 4.08
N ALA A 169 8.87 2.99 3.28
CA ALA A 169 8.06 3.36 2.11
C ALA A 169 6.74 4.03 2.52
N GLU A 170 6.09 3.57 3.58
CA GLU A 170 4.91 4.21 4.18
C GLU A 170 5.23 5.64 4.62
N ASP A 171 6.32 5.83 5.39
CA ASP A 171 6.72 7.16 5.86
C ASP A 171 7.01 8.12 4.69
N LYS A 172 7.64 7.61 3.62
CA LYS A 172 7.87 8.38 2.39
C LYS A 172 6.57 8.69 1.67
N TYR A 173 5.66 7.73 1.55
CA TYR A 173 4.33 7.93 0.96
C TYR A 173 3.57 9.06 1.69
N ASP A 174 3.51 9.01 3.01
CA ASP A 174 2.85 10.02 3.84
C ASP A 174 3.53 11.38 3.69
N SER A 175 4.87 11.41 3.64
CA SER A 175 5.62 12.66 3.44
C SER A 175 5.30 13.34 2.12
N VAL A 176 5.00 12.58 1.05
CA VAL A 176 4.57 13.14 -0.22
C VAL A 176 3.24 13.84 -0.07
N TRP A 177 2.26 13.21 0.58
CA TRP A 177 0.93 13.80 0.74
C TRP A 177 0.93 15.02 1.66
N GLU A 178 1.67 14.98 2.77
CA GLU A 178 1.78 16.13 3.67
C GLU A 178 2.51 17.30 2.99
N ARG A 179 3.56 17.04 2.20
CA ARG A 179 4.25 18.08 1.42
C ARG A 179 3.35 18.74 0.38
N GLU A 180 2.48 17.97 -0.26
CA GLU A 180 1.64 18.43 -1.38
C GLU A 180 0.23 18.85 -0.93
N LYS A 181 -0.03 18.83 0.38
CA LYS A 181 -1.31 19.23 0.98
C LYS A 181 -1.66 20.66 0.62
N GLY A 182 -2.87 20.86 0.11
CA GLY A 182 -3.36 22.17 -0.31
C GLY A 182 -2.80 22.67 -1.64
N ARG A 183 -2.01 21.86 -2.37
CA ARG A 183 -1.60 22.19 -3.74
C ARG A 183 -2.83 22.29 -4.64
N SER A 184 -3.08 23.49 -5.15
CA SER A 184 -4.08 23.72 -6.19
C SER A 184 -3.44 23.49 -7.56
N ASP A 185 -3.91 22.48 -8.28
CA ASP A 185 -3.56 22.26 -9.67
C ASP A 185 -4.76 22.59 -10.56
N TRP A 186 -4.51 23.32 -11.65
CA TRP A 186 -5.56 23.71 -12.60
C TRP A 186 -6.25 22.48 -13.21
N ILE A 187 -5.54 21.35 -13.34
CA ILE A 187 -6.12 20.12 -13.88
C ILE A 187 -7.37 19.69 -13.09
N TYR A 188 -7.38 19.93 -11.77
CA TYR A 188 -8.48 19.56 -10.89
C TYR A 188 -9.77 20.33 -11.15
N SER A 189 -9.72 21.40 -11.95
CA SER A 189 -10.93 22.07 -12.44
C SER A 189 -11.61 21.31 -13.58
N PHE A 190 -10.91 20.36 -14.21
CA PHE A 190 -11.36 19.64 -15.40
C PHE A 190 -11.52 18.13 -15.20
N VAL A 191 -11.03 17.60 -14.08
CA VAL A 191 -11.06 16.18 -13.76
C VAL A 191 -11.78 15.94 -12.44
N GLN A 192 -12.46 14.81 -12.35
CA GLN A 192 -13.19 14.39 -11.16
C GLN A 192 -12.49 13.17 -10.56
N VAL A 193 -12.22 13.22 -9.27
CA VAL A 193 -11.78 12.03 -8.53
C VAL A 193 -13.04 11.22 -8.20
N PRO A 194 -13.16 9.96 -8.66
CA PRO A 194 -14.28 9.11 -8.28
C PRO A 194 -14.39 8.97 -6.77
N SER A 195 -15.60 8.90 -6.25
CA SER A 195 -15.81 8.52 -4.85
C SER A 195 -15.34 7.08 -4.65
N SER A 196 -14.58 6.83 -3.59
CA SER A 196 -14.17 5.47 -3.26
C SER A 196 -15.40 4.59 -2.96
N LYS A 197 -15.31 3.33 -3.37
CA LYS A 197 -16.29 2.28 -3.06
C LYS A 197 -15.92 1.49 -1.80
N CYS A 198 -14.84 1.87 -1.15
CA CYS A 198 -14.34 1.24 0.06
C CYS A 198 -15.27 1.54 1.24
N SER A 199 -15.71 0.51 1.96
CA SER A 199 -16.42 0.68 3.24
C SER A 199 -15.44 1.02 4.36
N GLU A 200 -15.91 1.72 5.39
CA GLU A 200 -15.08 2.11 6.54
C GLU A 200 -14.47 0.90 7.27
N GLU A 201 -15.21 -0.22 7.34
CA GLU A 201 -14.74 -1.49 7.91
C GLU A 201 -13.46 -2.03 7.24
N ASN A 202 -13.26 -1.74 5.95
CA ASN A 202 -12.06 -2.17 5.21
C ASN A 202 -10.85 -1.27 5.50
N TYR A 203 -10.99 -0.23 6.31
CA TYR A 203 -9.88 0.57 6.84
C TYR A 203 -9.63 0.30 8.33
N ASP A 204 -10.48 -0.49 8.99
CA ASP A 204 -10.36 -0.81 10.41
C ASP A 204 -9.35 -1.95 10.63
N PHE A 205 -8.08 -1.62 10.47
CA PHE A 205 -7.00 -2.58 10.74
C PHE A 205 -6.80 -2.73 12.25
N PRO A 206 -6.80 -3.97 12.78
CA PRO A 206 -6.56 -4.17 14.20
C PRO A 206 -5.13 -3.74 14.55
N ALA A 207 -5.00 -3.04 15.69
CA ALA A 207 -3.71 -2.63 16.22
C ALA A 207 -2.91 -3.86 16.64
N LEU A 208 -1.69 -3.98 16.11
CA LEU A 208 -0.77 -5.04 16.51
C LEU A 208 0.05 -4.58 17.72
N PRO A 209 0.30 -5.46 18.70
CA PRO A 209 1.20 -5.16 19.80
C PRO A 209 2.60 -4.89 19.26
N GLU A 210 3.23 -3.81 19.72
CA GLU A 210 4.64 -3.53 19.42
C GLU A 210 5.53 -4.50 20.21
N LEU A 211 5.73 -5.71 19.67
CA LEU A 211 6.51 -6.78 20.30
C LEU A 211 7.98 -6.42 20.57
N PHE A 212 8.50 -5.40 19.86
CA PHE A 212 9.89 -4.98 19.92
C PHE A 212 10.04 -3.48 20.14
N ALA A 213 9.00 -2.79 20.65
CA ALA A 213 9.19 -1.43 21.11
C ALA A 213 10.29 -1.43 22.18
N PRO A 214 11.37 -0.66 22.01
CA PRO A 214 12.31 -0.48 23.10
C PRO A 214 11.52 0.05 24.31
N PRO A 215 11.83 -0.41 25.54
CA PRO A 215 11.09 0.02 26.72
C PRO A 215 11.07 1.55 26.77
N ILE A 216 9.87 2.12 26.91
CA ILE A 216 9.71 3.57 27.09
C ILE A 216 10.61 3.96 28.27
N PRO A 217 11.57 4.89 28.09
CA PRO A 217 12.41 5.34 29.19
C PRO A 217 11.50 5.79 30.32
N VAL A 218 11.59 5.14 31.47
CA VAL A 218 10.90 5.59 32.68
C VAL A 218 11.45 6.98 32.98
N SER A 219 10.65 8.02 32.78
CA SER A 219 11.03 9.36 33.21
C SER A 219 11.13 9.31 34.73
N ASN A 220 12.36 9.35 35.26
CA ASN A 220 12.60 9.57 36.67
C ASN A 220 12.21 11.02 37.02
N ASP A 221 10.92 11.30 36.99
CA ASP A 221 10.32 12.50 37.57
C ASP A 221 9.55 12.11 38.84
N GLU A 222 10.23 11.33 39.69
CA GLU A 222 10.00 11.40 41.14
C GLU A 222 11.12 12.26 41.73
N THR A 223 11.00 13.57 41.54
CA THR A 223 11.55 14.52 42.51
C THR A 223 10.59 15.70 42.61
N LYS A 224 10.16 15.96 43.85
CA LYS A 224 9.23 17.01 44.37
C LYS A 224 7.86 16.40 44.72
N VAL A 225 7.44 16.29 45.98
CA VAL A 225 7.75 17.06 47.20
C VAL A 225 7.79 16.12 48.41
#